data_AF-A0A2I2KXF6-F1
#
_entry.id   AF-A0A2I2KXF6-F1
#
_cell.length_a   1.000
_cell.length_b   1.000
_cell.length_c   1.000
_cell.angle_alpha   90.00
_cell.angle_beta   90.00
_cell.angle_gamma   90.00
#
_symmetry.space_group_name_H-M   'P 1'
#
loop_
_entity.id
_entity.type
_entity.pdbx_description
1 polymer ?
#
loop_
_entity_poly.entity_id
_entity_poly.type
_entity_poly.pdbx_seq_one_letter_code
_entity_poly.pdbx_strand_id
1 'polypeptide(L)'
;MSSVVRLGRPVGGAWPAHLTAAHQLSPHVARPPGETAVPWRTTPVAPALAFGRQAGDVLVRYEFAGTENEIRLSAALWRDLTGAIRDGRLGGGLGDEWTAWTPTVGLAALREGHVHLRHGPGNQVEERLPESVWQQLAAAVRSRAVDELPVITSAEAAP
;
A
#
# COMPACT_ATOMS: atom_id res chain seq x y z
N MET A 1 6.87 39.24 73.90
CA MET A 1 5.99 39.91 72.93
C MET A 1 5.34 38.80 72.11
N SER A 2 4.17 38.28 72.53
CA SER A 2 2.82 38.80 72.20
C SER A 2 2.57 38.68 70.68
N SER A 3 1.54 38.05 70.13
CA SER A 3 0.26 37.58 70.65
C SER A 3 -0.35 36.50 69.75
N VAL A 4 -1.17 35.67 70.36
CA VAL A 4 -2.22 34.80 69.77
C VAL A 4 -3.36 35.65 69.22
N VAL A 5 -3.95 35.28 68.07
CA VAL A 5 -5.41 35.39 67.82
C VAL A 5 -5.88 34.22 66.95
N ARG A 6 -6.90 33.51 67.46
CA ARG A 6 -7.73 32.48 66.81
C ARG A 6 -9.00 33.12 66.19
N LEU A 7 -9.71 32.27 65.42
CA LEU A 7 -11.13 32.29 65.02
C LEU A 7 -11.38 32.84 63.61
N GLY A 8 -12.15 32.18 62.74
CA GLY A 8 -13.04 31.04 62.94
C GLY A 8 -13.51 30.42 61.63
N ARG A 9 -14.02 29.19 61.73
CA ARG A 9 -14.84 28.54 60.70
C ARG A 9 -16.24 29.18 60.69
N PRO A 10 -16.94 29.17 59.56
CA PRO A 10 -18.09 28.24 59.46
C PRO A 10 -18.24 27.63 58.04
N VAL A 11 -18.57 26.34 57.89
CA VAL A 11 -19.92 25.70 57.81
C VAL A 11 -20.36 25.51 56.35
N GLY A 12 -20.77 24.28 56.03
CA GLY A 12 -21.80 24.02 55.02
C GLY A 12 -21.31 23.35 53.75
N GLY A 13 -21.81 22.14 53.48
CA GLY A 13 -21.70 21.50 52.17
C GLY A 13 -21.41 20.01 52.24
N ALA A 14 -22.42 19.24 52.64
CA ALA A 14 -22.43 17.79 52.60
C ALA A 14 -22.10 17.27 51.19
N TRP A 15 -21.18 16.31 51.11
CA TRP A 15 -20.94 15.50 49.91
C TRP A 15 -21.89 14.30 49.97
N PRO A 16 -22.76 14.06 48.96
CA PRO A 16 -23.47 12.81 48.88
C PRO A 16 -22.55 11.71 48.33
N ALA A 17 -22.67 10.55 48.95
CA ALA A 17 -22.01 9.32 48.58
C ALA A 17 -22.72 8.62 47.41
N HIS A 18 -21.94 7.82 46.67
CA HIS A 18 -22.30 6.75 45.74
C HIS A 18 -23.09 7.11 44.47
N LEU A 19 -22.48 6.91 43.30
CA LEU A 19 -22.82 5.83 42.34
C LEU A 19 -22.20 6.08 40.95
N THR A 20 -21.67 4.99 40.39
CA THR A 20 -21.64 4.68 38.95
C THR A 20 -20.85 5.61 38.02
N ALA A 21 -19.56 5.32 37.87
CA ALA A 21 -18.93 5.40 36.57
C ALA A 21 -18.46 3.99 36.20
N ALA A 22 -19.40 3.19 35.70
CA ALA A 22 -19.03 2.13 34.77
C ALA A 22 -18.27 2.84 33.65
N HIS A 23 -16.94 2.69 33.62
CA HIS A 23 -16.17 2.96 32.43
C HIS A 23 -16.83 2.10 31.36
N GLN A 24 -17.61 2.73 30.48
CA GLN A 24 -18.08 2.10 29.27
C GLN A 24 -16.83 1.56 28.59
N LEU A 25 -16.64 0.25 28.68
CA LEU A 25 -15.95 -0.50 27.68
C LEU A 25 -16.71 -0.19 26.39
N SER A 26 -16.19 0.75 25.61
CA SER A 26 -16.61 0.91 24.22
C SER A 26 -16.63 -0.49 23.63
N PRO A 27 -17.71 -0.89 22.93
CA PRO A 27 -17.78 -2.22 22.37
C PRO A 27 -16.54 -2.41 21.52
N HIS A 28 -15.68 -3.34 21.95
CA HIS A 28 -14.76 -4.00 21.07
C HIS A 28 -15.65 -4.50 19.94
N VAL A 29 -15.63 -3.81 18.80
CA VAL A 29 -16.22 -4.35 17.58
C VAL A 29 -15.33 -5.54 17.29
N ALA A 30 -15.71 -6.67 17.87
CA ALA A 30 -15.13 -7.96 17.55
C ALA A 30 -15.32 -8.09 16.05
N ARG A 31 -14.18 -8.09 15.35
CA ARG A 31 -14.08 -8.46 13.94
C ARG A 31 -14.99 -9.67 13.70
N PRO A 32 -15.92 -9.66 12.74
CA PRO A 32 -16.68 -10.86 12.44
C PRO A 32 -15.69 -11.98 12.08
N PRO A 33 -15.70 -13.12 12.77
CA PRO A 33 -14.85 -14.25 12.41
C PRO A 33 -15.32 -14.74 11.03
N GLY A 34 -14.57 -14.38 10.00
CA GLY A 34 -14.90 -14.71 8.61
C GLY A 34 -14.22 -13.85 7.55
N GLU A 35 -13.78 -12.63 7.88
CA GLU A 35 -13.04 -11.79 6.93
C GLU A 35 -11.57 -12.20 6.88
N THR A 36 -11.29 -13.23 6.07
CA THR A 36 -9.93 -13.63 5.76
C THR A 36 -9.31 -12.51 4.93
N ALA A 37 -8.34 -11.79 5.49
CA ALA A 37 -7.48 -10.94 4.69
C ALA A 37 -6.87 -11.84 3.60
N VAL A 38 -7.28 -11.63 2.35
CA VAL A 38 -6.78 -12.47 1.26
C VAL A 38 -5.29 -12.12 1.11
N PRO A 39 -4.38 -13.09 1.28
CA PRO A 39 -2.96 -12.79 1.25
C PRO A 39 -2.56 -12.35 -0.15
N TRP A 40 -1.55 -11.48 -0.20
CA TRP A 40 -0.85 -11.16 -1.43
C TRP A 40 -0.45 -12.42 -2.19
N ARG A 41 -0.58 -12.40 -3.51
CA ARG A 41 -0.19 -13.52 -4.36
C ARG A 41 1.29 -13.41 -4.73
N THR A 42 2.08 -14.40 -4.38
CA THR A 42 3.41 -14.62 -4.96
C THR A 42 3.34 -15.64 -6.09
N THR A 43 4.31 -15.65 -6.99
CA THR A 43 4.35 -16.61 -8.11
C THR A 43 5.73 -17.25 -8.21
N PRO A 44 5.85 -18.55 -8.59
CA PRO A 44 7.16 -19.20 -8.70
C PRO A 44 8.09 -18.57 -9.74
N VAL A 45 7.53 -17.92 -10.76
CA VAL A 45 8.29 -17.24 -11.83
C VAL A 45 8.75 -15.83 -11.45
N ALA A 46 8.22 -15.29 -10.35
CA ALA A 46 8.58 -14.00 -9.78
C ALA A 46 8.52 -14.07 -8.25
N PRO A 47 9.42 -14.84 -7.61
CA PRO A 47 9.35 -15.11 -6.18
C PRO A 47 9.61 -13.87 -5.32
N ALA A 48 10.28 -12.85 -5.85
CA ALA A 48 10.51 -11.60 -5.14
C ALA A 48 9.32 -10.62 -5.23
N LEU A 49 8.27 -10.97 -5.97
CA LEU A 49 7.12 -10.11 -6.21
C LEU A 49 5.87 -10.66 -5.52
N ALA A 50 5.10 -9.75 -4.93
CA ALA A 50 3.78 -10.03 -4.40
C ALA A 50 2.75 -9.10 -5.06
N PHE A 51 1.64 -9.67 -5.50
CA PHE A 51 0.61 -8.99 -6.30
C PHE A 51 -0.73 -8.96 -5.57
N GLY A 52 -1.46 -7.87 -5.73
CA GLY A 52 -2.81 -7.72 -5.19
C GLY A 52 -3.62 -6.66 -5.92
N ARG A 53 -4.94 -6.65 -5.67
CA ARG A 53 -5.84 -5.60 -6.12
C ARG A 53 -6.49 -4.89 -4.95
N GLN A 54 -6.50 -3.56 -4.98
CA GLN A 54 -7.14 -2.74 -3.96
C GLN A 54 -7.81 -1.54 -4.61
N ALA A 55 -9.08 -1.29 -4.29
CA ALA A 55 -9.81 -0.09 -4.72
C ALA A 55 -9.79 0.22 -6.25
N GLY A 56 -9.61 -0.79 -7.09
CA GLY A 56 -9.50 -0.63 -8.55
C GLY A 56 -8.07 -0.48 -9.07
N ASP A 57 -7.08 -0.42 -8.17
CA ASP A 57 -5.66 -0.46 -8.49
C ASP A 57 -5.11 -1.89 -8.37
N VAL A 58 -4.02 -2.12 -9.08
CA VAL A 58 -3.12 -3.26 -8.94
C VAL A 58 -1.88 -2.79 -8.21
N LEU A 59 -1.55 -3.52 -7.15
CA LEU A 59 -0.39 -3.25 -6.31
C LEU A 59 0.65 -4.35 -6.55
N VAL A 60 1.90 -3.95 -6.70
CA VAL A 60 3.06 -4.84 -6.82
C VAL A 60 4.03 -4.49 -5.71
N ARG A 61 4.19 -5.40 -4.75
CA ARG A 61 5.17 -5.28 -3.66
C ARG A 61 6.42 -6.08 -3.97
N TYR A 62 7.56 -5.55 -3.58
CA TYR A 62 8.85 -6.20 -3.73
C TYR A 62 9.85 -5.69 -2.69
N GLU A 63 10.80 -6.52 -2.31
CA GLU A 63 11.93 -6.09 -1.48
C GLU A 63 13.15 -5.82 -2.36
N PHE A 64 13.81 -4.70 -2.14
CA PHE A 64 15.07 -4.38 -2.79
C PHE A 64 16.00 -3.65 -1.83
N ALA A 65 17.25 -4.11 -1.75
CA ALA A 65 18.26 -3.58 -0.82
C ALA A 65 17.76 -3.49 0.64
N GLY A 66 16.99 -4.49 1.10
CA GLY A 66 16.42 -4.55 2.44
C GLY A 66 15.25 -3.58 2.70
N THR A 67 14.78 -2.89 1.66
CA THR A 67 13.63 -1.99 1.73
C THR A 67 12.45 -2.61 1.00
N GLU A 68 11.28 -2.62 1.64
CA GLU A 68 10.04 -2.96 0.97
C GLU A 68 9.53 -1.78 0.13
N ASN A 69 9.21 -2.05 -1.12
CA ASN A 69 8.71 -1.09 -2.08
C ASN A 69 7.35 -1.55 -2.61
N GLU A 70 6.50 -0.60 -2.99
CA GLU A 70 5.20 -0.86 -3.59
C GLU A 70 5.00 0.04 -4.80
N ILE A 71 4.48 -0.53 -5.88
CA ILE A 71 4.01 0.21 -7.06
C ILE A 71 2.51 0.08 -7.13
N ARG A 72 1.84 1.20 -7.41
CA ARG A 72 0.39 1.27 -7.57
C ARG A 72 0.03 1.74 -8.96
N LEU A 73 -0.68 0.89 -9.69
CA LEU A 73 -1.17 1.19 -11.03
C LEU A 73 -2.68 1.01 -11.08
N SER A 74 -3.40 1.95 -11.69
CA SER A 74 -4.82 1.74 -11.96
C SER A 74 -5.03 0.51 -12.84
N ALA A 75 -6.20 -0.14 -12.74
CA ALA A 75 -6.50 -1.31 -13.57
C ALA A 75 -6.30 -1.05 -15.08
N ALA A 76 -6.57 0.17 -15.56
CA ALA A 76 -6.34 0.57 -16.95
C ALA A 76 -4.84 0.59 -17.29
N LEU A 77 -4.02 1.25 -16.45
CA LEU A 77 -2.57 1.30 -16.65
C LEU A 77 -1.94 -0.10 -16.53
N TRP A 78 -2.39 -0.91 -15.57
CA TRP A 78 -1.94 -2.29 -15.43
C TRP A 78 -2.25 -3.13 -16.68
N ARG A 79 -3.47 -3.03 -17.21
CA ARG A 79 -3.86 -3.74 -18.44
C ARG A 79 -3.00 -3.33 -19.62
N ASP A 80 -2.77 -2.04 -19.80
CA ASP A 80 -1.99 -1.53 -20.93
C ASP A 80 -0.49 -1.92 -20.79
N LEU A 81 0.07 -1.85 -19.58
CA LEU A 81 1.43 -2.29 -19.28
C LEU A 81 1.61 -3.79 -19.55
N THR A 82 0.71 -4.62 -19.04
CA THR A 82 0.78 -6.07 -19.24
C THR A 82 0.59 -6.46 -20.70
N GLY A 83 -0.28 -5.77 -21.44
CA GLY A 83 -0.39 -5.88 -22.89
C GLY A 83 0.93 -5.57 -23.60
N ALA A 84 1.56 -4.43 -23.30
CA ALA A 84 2.83 -4.03 -23.91
C ALA A 84 3.99 -4.99 -23.60
N ILE A 85 4.02 -5.61 -22.42
CA ILE A 85 5.00 -6.66 -22.07
C ILE A 85 4.75 -7.93 -22.89
N ARG A 86 3.48 -8.33 -23.04
CA ARG A 86 3.07 -9.55 -23.77
C ARG A 86 3.32 -9.44 -25.27
N ASP A 87 3.08 -8.26 -25.83
CA ASP A 87 3.35 -7.94 -27.22
C ASP A 87 4.87 -7.82 -27.51
N GLY A 88 5.72 -8.03 -26.51
CA GLY A 88 7.18 -7.98 -26.63
C GLY A 88 7.76 -6.56 -26.68
N ARG A 89 6.90 -5.53 -26.77
CA ARG A 89 7.32 -4.11 -26.87
C ARG A 89 8.21 -3.68 -25.70
N LEU A 90 7.88 -4.14 -24.49
CA LEU A 90 8.68 -3.84 -23.29
C LEU A 90 9.49 -5.03 -22.79
N GLY A 91 9.45 -6.16 -23.49
CA GLY A 91 9.90 -7.42 -22.95
C GLY A 91 11.35 -7.81 -23.26
N GLY A 92 11.87 -7.37 -24.40
CA GLY A 92 13.11 -7.91 -24.96
C GLY A 92 14.32 -6.99 -24.95
N GLY A 93 14.20 -5.74 -24.47
CA GLY A 93 15.29 -4.78 -24.57
C GLY A 93 14.82 -3.35 -24.45
N LEU A 94 14.30 -2.99 -23.28
CA LEU A 94 14.24 -1.57 -22.94
C LEU A 94 15.67 -1.02 -22.98
N GLY A 95 15.89 0.02 -23.77
CA GLY A 95 17.13 0.80 -23.76
C GLY A 95 16.92 2.12 -23.02
N ASP A 96 17.89 3.02 -23.17
CA ASP A 96 17.84 4.35 -22.55
C ASP A 96 16.73 5.26 -23.12
N GLU A 97 16.22 4.94 -24.31
CA GLU A 97 15.14 5.68 -24.97
C GLU A 97 13.76 5.36 -24.37
N TRP A 98 12.93 6.40 -24.24
CA TRP A 98 11.56 6.26 -23.76
C TRP A 98 10.70 5.52 -24.78
N THR A 99 10.21 4.36 -24.39
CA THR A 99 9.28 3.53 -25.15
C THR A 99 7.87 3.68 -24.63
N ALA A 100 6.93 4.03 -25.50
CA ALA A 100 5.52 4.18 -25.13
C ALA A 100 4.83 2.83 -24.91
N TRP A 101 4.16 2.70 -23.77
CA TRP A 101 3.38 1.51 -23.41
C TRP A 101 1.89 1.77 -23.19
N THR A 102 1.49 3.04 -23.09
CA THR A 102 0.10 3.44 -23.38
C THR A 102 0.06 4.44 -24.52
N PRO A 103 -1.08 4.56 -25.23
CA PRO A 103 -1.23 5.54 -26.30
C PRO A 103 -1.15 7.00 -25.86
N THR A 104 -1.35 7.29 -24.57
CA THR A 104 -1.58 8.67 -24.09
C THR A 104 -0.60 9.15 -23.03
N VAL A 105 -0.16 8.28 -22.11
CA VAL A 105 0.54 8.72 -20.89
C VAL A 105 1.56 7.72 -20.33
N GLY A 106 1.87 6.62 -21.00
CA GLY A 106 2.77 5.59 -20.43
C GLY A 106 4.10 5.54 -21.16
N LEU A 107 5.20 5.84 -20.47
CA LEU A 107 6.56 5.68 -21.00
C LEU A 107 7.40 4.75 -20.12
N ALA A 108 8.28 3.96 -20.73
CA ALA A 108 9.22 3.09 -20.05
C ALA A 108 10.63 3.24 -20.65
N ALA A 109 11.66 3.24 -19.82
CA ALA A 109 13.06 3.23 -20.26
C ALA A 109 13.92 2.46 -19.25
N LEU A 110 14.97 1.80 -19.70
CA LEU A 110 16.00 1.20 -18.84
C LEU A 110 17.16 2.18 -18.74
N ARG A 111 17.46 2.66 -17.52
CA ARG A 111 18.55 3.62 -17.26
C ARG A 111 19.19 3.28 -15.94
N GLU A 112 20.52 3.31 -15.89
CA GLU A 112 21.27 3.11 -14.64
C GLU A 112 20.86 1.81 -13.88
N GLY A 113 20.56 0.74 -14.61
CA GLY A 113 20.12 -0.55 -14.05
C GLY A 113 18.69 -0.56 -13.47
N HIS A 114 17.90 0.48 -13.78
CA HIS A 114 16.51 0.60 -13.33
C HIS A 114 15.58 0.81 -14.52
N VAL A 115 14.43 0.15 -14.49
CA VAL A 115 13.31 0.48 -15.37
C VAL A 115 12.52 1.63 -14.74
N HIS A 116 12.50 2.74 -15.45
CA HIS A 116 11.67 3.89 -15.11
C HIS A 116 10.34 3.74 -15.82
N LEU A 117 9.23 3.80 -15.07
CA LEU A 117 7.87 3.83 -15.60
C LEU A 117 7.28 5.20 -15.32
N ARG A 118 6.97 5.95 -16.37
CA ARG A 118 6.25 7.22 -16.24
C ARG A 118 4.79 7.05 -16.59
N HIS A 119 3.91 7.65 -15.77
CA HIS A 119 2.47 7.67 -16.01
C HIS A 119 1.76 8.89 -15.39
N GLY A 120 0.45 8.93 -15.61
CA GLY A 120 -0.41 10.02 -15.15
C GLY A 120 -0.43 11.22 -16.10
N PRO A 121 -1.26 12.24 -15.81
CA PRO A 121 -1.33 13.45 -16.62
C PRO A 121 0.05 14.08 -16.78
N GLY A 122 0.47 14.28 -18.04
CA GLY A 122 1.79 14.86 -18.33
C GLY A 122 3.00 14.03 -17.91
N ASN A 123 2.85 12.72 -17.66
CA ASN A 123 3.94 11.82 -17.23
C ASN A 123 4.59 12.22 -15.89
N GLN A 124 3.80 12.83 -14.99
CA GLN A 124 4.28 13.40 -13.73
C GLN A 124 4.56 12.38 -12.62
N VAL A 125 4.05 11.14 -12.74
CA VAL A 125 4.36 10.05 -11.82
C VAL A 125 5.48 9.23 -12.44
N GLU A 126 6.56 8.98 -11.69
CA GLU A 126 7.67 8.14 -12.12
C GLU A 126 7.94 7.07 -11.05
N GLU A 127 7.77 5.81 -11.44
CA GLU A 127 8.13 4.65 -10.64
C GLU A 127 9.48 4.11 -11.12
N ARG A 128 10.32 3.65 -10.20
CA ARG A 128 11.64 3.09 -10.52
C ARG A 128 11.72 1.69 -9.99
N LEU A 129 11.97 0.75 -10.89
CA LEU A 129 12.16 -0.66 -10.56
C LEU A 129 13.60 -1.05 -10.86
N PRO A 130 14.28 -1.76 -9.96
CA PRO A 130 15.51 -2.45 -10.32
C PRO A 130 15.26 -3.37 -11.52
N GLU A 131 16.22 -3.47 -12.44
CA GLU A 131 16.07 -4.30 -13.65
C GLU A 131 15.71 -5.75 -13.31
N SER A 132 16.29 -6.31 -12.25
CA SER A 132 15.99 -7.68 -11.79
C SER A 132 14.53 -7.87 -11.35
N VAL A 133 13.94 -6.87 -10.72
CA VAL A 133 12.53 -6.83 -10.31
C VAL A 133 11.65 -6.71 -11.56
N TRP A 134 12.05 -5.87 -12.52
CA TRP A 134 11.38 -5.75 -13.81
C TRP A 134 11.36 -7.07 -14.61
N GLN A 135 12.48 -7.80 -14.67
CA GLN A 135 12.55 -9.07 -15.38
C GLN A 135 11.60 -10.11 -14.77
N GLN A 136 11.50 -10.17 -13.44
CA GLN A 136 10.53 -11.03 -12.75
C GLN A 136 9.09 -10.62 -13.05
N LEU A 137 8.79 -9.31 -13.02
CA LEU A 137 7.48 -8.79 -13.36
C LEU A 137 7.11 -9.20 -14.80
N ALA A 138 8.01 -8.98 -15.74
CA ALA A 138 7.82 -9.34 -17.14
C ALA A 138 7.61 -10.85 -17.31
N ALA A 139 8.36 -11.69 -16.59
CA ALA A 139 8.17 -13.13 -16.58
C ALA A 139 6.79 -13.55 -16.08
N ALA A 140 6.34 -13.01 -14.93
CA ALA A 140 5.01 -13.28 -14.38
C ALA A 140 3.87 -12.84 -15.31
N VAL A 141 4.04 -11.71 -15.99
CA VAL A 141 3.07 -11.20 -16.97
C VAL A 141 3.01 -12.10 -18.21
N ARG A 142 4.16 -12.54 -18.74
CA ARG A 142 4.23 -13.44 -19.90
C ARG A 142 3.67 -14.82 -19.60
N SER A 143 3.91 -15.35 -18.39
CA SER A 143 3.37 -16.63 -17.96
C SER A 143 1.89 -16.57 -17.59
N ARG A 144 1.26 -15.38 -17.65
CA ARG A 144 -0.14 -15.14 -17.24
C ARG A 144 -0.41 -15.45 -15.76
N ALA A 145 0.61 -15.56 -14.92
CA ALA A 145 0.45 -15.87 -13.49
C ALA A 145 -0.29 -14.75 -12.70
N VAL A 146 -0.39 -13.57 -13.31
CA VAL A 146 -0.97 -12.35 -12.74
C VAL A 146 -2.24 -11.88 -13.48
N ASP A 147 -2.87 -12.75 -14.29
CA ASP A 147 -4.15 -12.43 -14.95
C ASP A 147 -5.30 -12.30 -13.94
N GLU A 148 -5.29 -13.15 -12.93
CA GLU A 148 -6.25 -13.12 -11.83
C GLU A 148 -5.53 -12.71 -10.56
N LEU A 149 -5.82 -11.53 -10.03
CA LEU A 149 -5.19 -11.07 -8.80
C LEU A 149 -6.19 -11.05 -7.64
N PRO A 150 -5.77 -11.49 -6.44
CA PRO A 150 -6.65 -11.44 -5.27
C PRO A 150 -6.99 -10.00 -4.93
N VAL A 151 -8.24 -9.77 -4.50
CA VAL A 151 -8.61 -8.51 -3.84
C VAL A 151 -7.99 -8.55 -2.45
N ILE A 152 -7.04 -7.67 -2.19
CA ILE A 152 -6.44 -7.51 -0.87
C ILE A 152 -7.27 -6.50 -0.09
N THR A 153 -7.66 -6.88 1.11
CA THR A 153 -8.15 -5.92 2.10
C THR A 153 -6.94 -5.45 2.89
N SER A 154 -6.71 -4.14 2.96
CA SER A 154 -5.77 -3.63 3.95
C SER A 154 -6.34 -3.98 5.32
N ALA A 155 -5.78 -5.01 5.96
CA ALA A 155 -5.78 -5.00 7.40
C ALA A 155 -4.91 -3.80 7.79
N GLU A 156 -5.52 -2.85 8.51
CA GLU A 156 -4.89 -1.75 9.23
C GLU A 156 -4.90 -0.36 8.57
N ALA A 157 -5.79 0.48 9.10
CA ALA A 157 -5.43 1.80 9.58
C ALA A 157 -6.26 2.07 10.84
N ALA A 158 -5.76 1.64 12.00
CA ALA A 158 -6.19 2.18 13.28
C ALA A 158 -5.08 3.15 13.76
N PRO A 159 -5.40 4.42 14.07
CA PRO A 159 -4.46 5.33 14.73
C PRO A 159 -4.18 4.90 16.19
#